data_AF-M0CQA2-F1
#
_entry.id   AF-M0CQA2-F1
#
_cell.length_a   1.000
_cell.length_b   1.000
_cell.length_c   1.000
_cell.angle_alpha   90.00
_cell.angle_beta   90.00
_cell.angle_gamma   90.00
#
_symmetry.space_group_name_H-M   'P 1'
#
loop_
_entity.id
_entity.type
_entity.pdbx_description
1 polymer ?
#
loop_
_entity_poly.entity_id
_entity_poly.type
_entity_poly.pdbx_seq_one_letter_code
_entity_poly.pdbx_strand_id
1 'polypeptide(L)'
;MSRSESQTARRPLAAFELTRAVTLQWLAVSAIGFFGFAYGFGHVLAWVRGTALEPIVIAPSSPPTVLGWLAVSIGLLVCVVVPHELLHGVFLARYGESPDYGIGVSHFVLPYAYAGTSGARYTRNQLLIALLAPFVVLTAAGIAVMVIVPTPVLIVPLAANAAGSIGDLWMAAVLYQYPADVRVGDPPGDVRGFGIYGARGQPLNRRPGMPLLARFLSGGVGTLAMIGLYALGAVLLSLAVGSGDVVLGDPDAGWLLFRHYRLPDGTALLEVGDRALLGVAALGGAIWTAIVTVHRWLESK
;
A
#
# COMPACT_ATOMS: atom_id res chain seq x y z
N MET A 1 -36.92 13.23 -38.55
CA MET A 1 -35.46 13.03 -38.76
C MET A 1 -34.86 12.56 -37.45
N SER A 2 -34.48 11.28 -37.41
CA SER A 2 -33.92 10.57 -36.27
C SER A 2 -32.53 11.07 -35.94
N ARG A 3 -32.32 11.55 -34.71
CA ARG A 3 -30.99 11.90 -34.17
C ARG A 3 -30.34 10.63 -33.59
N SER A 4 -30.13 9.65 -34.46
CA SER A 4 -29.32 8.47 -34.20
C SER A 4 -27.86 8.78 -34.55
N GLU A 5 -27.25 9.73 -33.85
CA GLU A 5 -25.79 9.71 -33.70
C GLU A 5 -25.51 8.64 -32.66
N SER A 6 -25.27 7.43 -33.17
CA SER A 6 -24.61 6.38 -32.41
C SER A 6 -23.31 6.97 -31.87
N GLN A 7 -23.31 7.33 -30.58
CA GLN A 7 -22.10 7.48 -29.80
C GLN A 7 -21.34 6.17 -29.96
N THR A 8 -20.37 6.16 -30.86
CA THR A 8 -19.47 5.04 -31.08
C THR A 8 -18.78 4.85 -29.75
N ALA A 9 -19.23 3.86 -28.98
CA ALA A 9 -18.71 3.54 -27.66
C ALA A 9 -17.19 3.39 -27.81
N ARG A 10 -16.45 4.40 -27.33
CA ARG A 10 -14.99 4.40 -27.46
C ARG A 10 -14.50 3.15 -26.75
N ARG A 11 -13.89 2.24 -27.48
CA ARG A 11 -13.26 1.07 -26.87
C ARG A 11 -12.14 1.59 -25.96
N PRO A 12 -12.14 1.25 -24.66
CA PRO A 12 -11.09 1.71 -23.76
C PRO A 12 -9.76 1.11 -24.20
N LEU A 13 -8.69 1.85 -23.96
CA LEU A 13 -7.32 1.38 -24.16
C LEU A 13 -6.96 0.31 -23.13
N ALA A 14 -7.50 0.44 -21.93
CA ALA A 14 -7.47 -0.53 -20.86
C ALA A 14 -8.69 -0.31 -19.98
N ALA A 15 -9.32 -1.40 -19.56
CA ALA A 15 -10.33 -1.39 -18.51
C ALA A 15 -9.74 -2.16 -17.32
N PHE A 16 -9.87 -1.59 -16.13
CA PHE A 16 -9.49 -2.23 -14.89
C PHE A 16 -10.74 -2.53 -14.12
N GLU A 17 -11.02 -3.82 -13.94
CA GLU A 17 -12.16 -4.29 -13.18
C GLU A 17 -11.73 -4.62 -11.75
N LEU A 18 -12.54 -4.19 -10.79
CA LEU A 18 -12.33 -4.47 -9.38
C LEU A 18 -12.85 -5.89 -9.09
N THR A 19 -12.00 -6.88 -9.39
CA THR A 19 -12.33 -8.28 -9.15
C THR A 19 -12.11 -8.67 -7.68
N ARG A 20 -12.70 -9.80 -7.26
CA ARG A 20 -12.43 -10.37 -5.93
C ARG A 20 -10.95 -10.66 -5.71
N ALA A 21 -10.27 -11.18 -6.73
CA ALA A 21 -8.84 -11.49 -6.65
C ALA A 21 -8.01 -10.23 -6.41
N VAL A 22 -8.29 -9.14 -7.14
CA VAL A 22 -7.61 -7.85 -6.95
C VAL A 22 -7.89 -7.28 -5.56
N THR A 23 -9.14 -7.36 -5.10
CA THR A 23 -9.52 -6.89 -3.76
C THR A 23 -8.77 -7.66 -2.65
N LEU A 24 -8.68 -8.99 -2.75
CA LEU A 24 -7.94 -9.82 -1.79
C LEU A 24 -6.44 -9.54 -1.85
N GLN A 25 -5.89 -9.31 -3.05
CA GLN A 25 -4.49 -8.91 -3.20
C GLN A 25 -4.22 -7.56 -2.53
N TRP A 26 -5.06 -6.55 -2.76
CA TRP A 26 -4.93 -5.25 -2.11
C TRP A 26 -5.05 -5.37 -0.60
N LEU A 27 -5.98 -6.16 -0.08
CA LEU A 27 -6.09 -6.42 1.35
C LEU A 27 -4.80 -7.01 1.93
N ALA A 28 -4.26 -8.06 1.30
CA ALA A 28 -3.04 -8.70 1.75
C ALA A 28 -1.85 -7.72 1.71
N VAL A 29 -1.69 -6.97 0.62
CA VAL A 29 -0.63 -5.96 0.48
C VAL A 29 -0.83 -4.81 1.46
N SER A 30 -2.07 -4.41 1.77
CA SER A 30 -2.40 -3.38 2.77
C SER A 30 -2.06 -3.84 4.19
N ALA A 31 -2.37 -5.09 4.53
CA ALA A 31 -2.00 -5.65 5.83
C ALA A 31 -0.47 -5.71 6.02
N ILE A 32 0.27 -6.20 5.01
CA ILE A 32 1.74 -6.22 5.03
C ILE A 32 2.30 -4.79 5.05
N GLY A 33 1.74 -3.93 4.20
CA GLY A 33 2.11 -2.53 4.07
C GLY A 33 1.92 -1.76 5.36
N PHE A 34 0.86 -2.04 6.13
CA PHE A 34 0.64 -1.43 7.45
C PHE A 34 1.83 -1.65 8.38
N PHE A 35 2.29 -2.90 8.53
CA PHE A 35 3.45 -3.18 9.37
C PHE A 35 4.73 -2.58 8.81
N GLY A 36 4.94 -2.62 7.49
CA GLY A 36 6.10 -2.00 6.84
C GLY A 36 6.15 -0.48 7.04
N PHE A 37 5.01 0.21 6.87
CA PHE A 37 4.90 1.65 7.11
C PHE A 37 5.01 1.98 8.60
N ALA A 38 4.40 1.21 9.49
CA ALA A 38 4.54 1.41 10.94
C ALA A 38 6.01 1.33 11.36
N TYR A 39 6.74 0.34 10.84
CA TYR A 39 8.18 0.21 11.06
C TYR A 39 8.96 1.41 10.50
N GLY A 40 8.66 1.83 9.27
CA GLY A 40 9.27 3.03 8.65
C GLY A 40 9.00 4.32 9.43
N PHE A 41 7.78 4.53 9.92
CA PHE A 41 7.46 5.69 10.77
C PHE A 41 8.07 5.56 12.17
N GLY A 42 8.32 4.35 12.67
CA GLY A 42 9.14 4.12 13.85
C GLY A 42 10.56 4.66 13.67
N HIS A 43 11.18 4.40 12.51
CA HIS A 43 12.47 4.99 12.14
C HIS A 43 12.43 6.51 12.06
N VAL A 44 11.40 7.07 11.44
CA VAL A 44 11.21 8.53 11.40
C VAL A 44 11.11 9.10 12.80
N LEU A 45 10.33 8.49 13.69
CA LEU A 45 10.19 8.93 15.07
C LEU A 45 11.50 8.84 15.85
N ALA A 46 12.24 7.73 15.70
CA ALA A 46 13.55 7.56 16.32
C ALA A 46 14.54 8.64 15.85
N TRP A 47 14.55 8.92 14.55
CA TRP A 47 15.34 10.01 13.97
C TRP A 47 14.95 11.38 14.53
N VAL A 48 13.65 11.69 14.62
CA VAL A 48 13.13 12.94 15.23
C VAL A 48 13.56 13.07 16.69
N ARG A 49 13.60 11.95 17.43
CA ARG A 49 14.05 11.92 18.84
C ARG A 49 15.57 11.94 19.00
N GLY A 50 16.34 11.76 17.92
CA GLY A 50 17.79 11.62 17.98
C GLY A 50 18.25 10.32 18.64
N THR A 51 17.42 9.27 18.61
CA THR A 51 17.71 7.96 19.20
C THR A 51 17.82 6.89 18.12
N ALA A 52 18.45 5.75 18.45
CA ALA A 52 18.30 4.56 17.63
C ALA A 52 16.87 4.03 17.71
N LEU A 53 16.44 3.25 16.70
CA LEU A 53 15.19 2.53 16.78
C LEU A 53 15.32 1.43 17.83
N GLU A 54 14.47 1.47 18.85
CA GLU A 54 14.41 0.44 19.88
C GLU A 54 13.78 -0.85 19.31
N PRO A 55 14.14 -2.03 19.85
CA PRO A 55 13.46 -3.27 19.52
C PRO A 55 11.94 -3.15 19.74
N ILE A 56 11.16 -3.78 18.88
CA ILE A 56 9.70 -3.83 19.01
C ILE A 56 9.38 -4.71 20.22
N VAL A 57 8.77 -4.10 21.24
CA VAL A 57 8.40 -4.77 22.49
C VAL A 57 6.94 -5.21 22.41
N ILE A 58 6.69 -6.51 22.59
CA ILE A 58 5.37 -7.10 22.71
C ILE A 58 5.23 -7.64 24.14
N ALA A 59 4.62 -6.83 25.01
CA ALA A 59 4.40 -7.19 26.40
C ALA A 59 3.16 -8.10 26.57
N PRO A 60 3.16 -9.01 27.56
CA PRO A 60 1.97 -9.76 27.93
C PRO A 60 0.81 -8.80 28.23
N SER A 61 -0.32 -9.02 27.59
CA SER A 61 -1.47 -8.12 27.67
C SER A 61 -2.65 -8.82 28.32
N SER A 62 -3.34 -8.12 29.23
CA SER A 62 -4.60 -8.60 29.81
C SER A 62 -5.79 -8.27 28.89
N PRO A 63 -6.91 -9.02 28.92
CA PRO A 63 -8.07 -8.72 28.07
C PRO A 63 -8.58 -7.27 28.17
N PRO A 64 -8.65 -6.64 29.36
CA PRO A 64 -8.99 -5.21 29.47
C PRO A 64 -8.00 -4.28 28.75
N THR A 65 -6.69 -4.57 28.84
CA THR A 65 -5.65 -3.80 28.15
C THR A 65 -5.81 -3.91 26.64
N VAL A 66 -6.07 -5.12 26.14
CA VAL A 66 -6.32 -5.38 24.71
C VAL A 66 -7.55 -4.61 24.24
N LEU A 67 -8.65 -4.65 24.99
CA LEU A 67 -9.87 -3.90 24.66
C LEU A 67 -9.62 -2.38 24.63
N GLY A 68 -8.84 -1.86 25.59
CA GLY A 68 -8.43 -0.45 25.60
C GLY A 68 -7.65 -0.05 24.34
N TRP A 69 -6.63 -0.82 23.98
CA TRP A 69 -5.86 -0.58 22.75
C TRP A 69 -6.69 -0.73 21.48
N LEU A 70 -7.65 -1.67 21.46
CA LEU A 70 -8.57 -1.85 20.34
C LEU A 70 -9.48 -0.62 20.19
N ALA A 71 -10.06 -0.12 21.29
CA ALA A 71 -10.90 1.08 21.27
C ALA A 71 -10.12 2.31 20.80
N VAL A 72 -8.89 2.51 21.29
CA VAL A 72 -7.99 3.58 20.84
C VAL A 72 -7.68 3.43 19.35
N SER A 73 -7.36 2.22 18.90
CA SER A 73 -7.05 1.95 17.49
C SER A 73 -8.24 2.23 16.57
N ILE A 74 -9.44 1.84 16.97
CA ILE A 74 -10.68 2.15 16.23
C ILE A 74 -10.92 3.66 16.17
N GLY A 75 -10.77 4.37 17.29
CA GLY A 75 -10.90 5.82 17.33
C GLY A 75 -9.91 6.53 16.40
N LEU A 76 -8.64 6.12 16.44
CA LEU A 76 -7.59 6.64 15.55
C LEU A 76 -7.89 6.31 14.08
N LEU A 77 -8.41 5.11 13.79
CA LEU A 77 -8.77 4.71 12.44
C LEU A 77 -9.88 5.60 11.86
N VAL A 78 -10.93 5.90 12.63
CA VAL A 78 -11.98 6.84 12.21
C VAL A 78 -11.39 8.22 11.91
N CYS A 79 -10.50 8.71 12.78
CA CYS A 79 -9.79 9.98 12.58
C CYS A 79 -8.88 10.01 11.35
N VAL A 80 -8.55 8.87 10.75
CA VAL A 80 -7.78 8.77 9.50
C VAL A 80 -8.70 8.59 8.30
N VAL A 81 -9.64 7.63 8.36
CA VAL A 81 -10.52 7.30 7.24
C VAL A 81 -11.39 8.48 6.85
N VAL A 82 -11.99 9.20 7.81
CA VAL A 82 -12.84 10.34 7.49
C VAL A 82 -12.10 11.43 6.70
N PRO A 83 -10.97 12.00 7.18
CA PRO A 83 -10.26 13.00 6.41
C PRO A 83 -9.64 12.46 5.11
N HIS A 84 -9.31 11.17 5.06
CA HIS A 84 -8.80 10.53 3.85
C HIS A 84 -9.81 10.60 2.70
N GLU A 85 -11.04 10.20 2.97
CA GLU A 85 -12.12 10.20 1.98
C GLU A 85 -12.58 11.60 1.64
N LEU A 86 -12.62 12.51 2.64
CA LEU A 86 -12.89 13.92 2.41
C LEU A 86 -11.85 14.53 1.46
N LEU A 87 -10.57 14.20 1.60
CA LEU A 87 -9.53 14.69 0.69
C LEU A 87 -9.74 14.16 -0.73
N HIS A 88 -10.05 12.88 -0.92
CA HIS A 88 -10.43 12.37 -2.23
C HIS A 88 -11.59 13.20 -2.82
N GLY A 89 -12.68 13.36 -2.07
CA GLY A 89 -13.86 14.07 -2.56
C GLY A 89 -13.64 15.56 -2.81
N VAL A 90 -12.82 16.25 -2.01
CA VAL A 90 -12.41 17.65 -2.26
C VAL A 90 -11.71 17.79 -3.60
N PHE A 91 -10.76 16.90 -3.90
CA PHE A 91 -10.02 16.97 -5.17
C PHE A 91 -10.85 16.50 -6.36
N LEU A 92 -11.73 15.51 -6.19
CA LEU A 92 -12.68 15.12 -7.23
C LEU A 92 -13.67 16.25 -7.54
N ALA A 93 -14.26 16.89 -6.51
CA ALA A 93 -15.14 18.05 -6.65
C ALA A 93 -14.45 19.23 -7.34
N ARG A 94 -13.16 19.42 -7.07
CA ARG A 94 -12.37 20.50 -7.68
C ARG A 94 -12.21 20.33 -9.19
N TYR A 95 -12.30 19.10 -9.71
CA TYR A 95 -12.02 18.78 -11.12
C TYR A 95 -13.21 18.20 -11.90
N GLY A 96 -14.30 17.81 -11.25
CA GLY A 96 -15.53 17.27 -11.85
C GLY A 96 -16.80 17.98 -11.34
N GLU A 97 -17.97 17.37 -11.59
CA GLU A 97 -19.22 17.76 -10.92
C GLU A 97 -19.32 17.08 -9.53
N SER A 98 -20.38 17.40 -8.76
CA SER A 98 -20.52 17.11 -7.32
C SER A 98 -20.05 15.70 -6.91
N PRO A 99 -19.16 15.55 -5.90
CA PRO A 99 -18.70 14.26 -5.43
C PRO A 99 -19.82 13.54 -4.68
N ASP A 100 -20.03 12.27 -5.02
CA ASP A 100 -20.83 11.35 -4.23
C ASP A 100 -19.91 10.63 -3.24
N TYR A 101 -20.25 10.72 -1.97
CA TYR A 101 -19.58 9.99 -0.90
C TYR A 101 -20.43 8.79 -0.53
N GLY A 102 -19.79 7.64 -0.40
CA GLY A 102 -20.46 6.42 0.02
C GLY A 102 -19.63 5.62 1.00
N ILE A 103 -20.31 4.86 1.85
CA ILE A 103 -19.72 3.75 2.60
C ILE A 103 -20.27 2.49 1.95
N GLY A 104 -19.40 1.72 1.32
CA GLY A 104 -19.73 0.43 0.72
C GLY A 104 -19.11 -0.70 1.52
N VAL A 105 -19.61 -1.91 1.33
CA VAL A 105 -18.91 -3.12 1.76
C VAL A 105 -18.47 -3.83 0.49
N SER A 106 -17.17 -3.93 0.26
CA SER A 106 -16.65 -4.67 -0.89
C SER A 106 -16.78 -6.17 -0.61
N HIS A 107 -17.54 -6.86 -1.46
CA HIS A 107 -17.68 -8.31 -1.48
C HIS A 107 -17.94 -8.99 -0.12
N PHE A 108 -18.70 -8.34 0.78
CA PHE A 108 -19.02 -8.83 2.13
C PHE A 108 -17.84 -8.96 3.12
N VAL A 109 -16.66 -8.42 2.82
CA VAL A 109 -15.47 -8.60 3.70
C VAL A 109 -14.99 -7.30 4.34
N LEU A 110 -15.09 -6.15 3.68
CA LEU A 110 -14.52 -4.90 4.20
C LEU A 110 -15.41 -3.68 3.93
N PRO A 111 -15.72 -2.86 4.95
CA PRO A 111 -16.22 -1.51 4.72
C PRO A 111 -15.12 -0.71 4.02
N TYR A 112 -15.45 -0.12 2.88
CA TYR A 112 -14.63 0.88 2.22
C TYR A 112 -15.48 2.13 2.08
N ALA A 113 -14.90 3.28 2.40
CA ALA A 113 -15.50 4.52 1.98
C ALA A 113 -14.94 4.86 0.59
N TYR A 114 -15.71 5.64 -0.17
CA TYR A 114 -15.26 6.12 -1.46
C TYR A 114 -15.85 7.49 -1.71
N ALA A 115 -15.08 8.31 -2.42
CA ALA A 115 -15.57 9.46 -3.15
C ALA A 115 -15.51 9.16 -4.65
N GLY A 116 -16.62 9.32 -5.35
CA GLY A 116 -16.72 9.14 -6.80
C GLY A 116 -17.59 10.21 -7.44
N THR A 117 -17.59 10.26 -8.77
CA THR A 117 -18.56 11.05 -9.53
C THR A 117 -19.03 10.19 -10.70
N SER A 118 -20.33 9.90 -10.78
CA SER A 118 -20.90 9.19 -11.92
C SER A 118 -20.81 10.03 -13.21
N GLY A 119 -20.28 9.48 -14.30
CA GLY A 119 -20.24 10.14 -15.61
C GLY A 119 -19.15 11.20 -15.81
N ALA A 120 -18.30 11.47 -14.81
CA ALA A 120 -17.19 12.40 -14.95
C ALA A 120 -16.01 11.78 -15.72
N ARG A 121 -15.42 12.58 -16.64
CA ARG A 121 -14.19 12.23 -17.36
C ARG A 121 -13.04 13.08 -16.88
N TYR A 122 -12.15 12.50 -16.09
CA TYR A 122 -10.98 13.19 -15.57
C TYR A 122 -9.82 13.12 -16.58
N THR A 123 -8.99 14.16 -16.64
CA THR A 123 -7.62 13.98 -17.17
C THR A 123 -6.86 13.00 -16.28
N ARG A 124 -5.84 12.35 -16.84
CA ARG A 124 -4.87 11.57 -16.04
C ARG A 124 -4.37 12.33 -14.83
N ASN A 125 -3.95 13.59 -14.99
CA ASN A 125 -3.31 14.36 -13.91
C ASN A 125 -4.30 14.77 -12.81
N GLN A 126 -5.54 15.10 -13.16
CA GLN A 126 -6.57 15.40 -12.17
C GLN A 126 -6.85 14.20 -11.28
N LEU A 127 -6.99 13.01 -11.90
CA LEU A 127 -7.21 11.79 -11.14
C LEU A 127 -5.97 11.39 -10.32
N LEU A 128 -4.75 11.57 -10.85
CA LEU A 128 -3.52 11.37 -10.07
C LEU A 128 -3.46 12.25 -8.81
N ILE A 129 -3.85 13.52 -8.92
CA ILE A 129 -3.90 14.42 -7.76
C ILE A 129 -4.94 13.92 -6.75
N ALA A 130 -6.14 13.57 -7.21
CA ALA A 130 -7.19 13.07 -6.33
C ALA A 130 -6.78 11.78 -5.60
N LEU A 131 -6.07 10.86 -6.28
CA LEU A 131 -5.59 9.62 -5.69
C LEU A 131 -4.46 9.81 -4.69
N LEU A 132 -3.50 10.67 -5.00
CA LEU A 132 -2.32 10.86 -4.16
C LEU A 132 -2.57 11.81 -2.99
N ALA A 133 -3.63 12.62 -3.05
CA ALA A 133 -3.90 13.66 -2.07
C ALA A 133 -3.99 13.13 -0.62
N PRO A 134 -4.76 12.08 -0.29
CA PRO A 134 -4.84 11.61 1.09
C PRO A 134 -3.50 11.10 1.61
N PHE A 135 -2.81 10.28 0.81
CA PHE A 135 -1.48 9.79 1.15
C PHE A 135 -0.53 10.93 1.46
N VAL A 136 -0.40 11.90 0.55
CA VAL A 136 0.57 13.00 0.67
C VAL A 136 0.20 13.95 1.80
N VAL A 137 -1.05 14.43 1.84
CA VAL A 137 -1.48 15.46 2.80
C VAL A 137 -1.50 14.92 4.22
N LEU A 138 -2.09 13.74 4.46
CA LEU A 138 -2.19 13.20 5.82
C LEU A 138 -0.84 12.69 6.33
N THR A 139 0.00 12.13 5.46
CA THR A 139 1.36 11.75 5.86
C THR A 139 2.21 12.97 6.19
N ALA A 140 2.20 14.01 5.35
CA ALA A 140 2.94 15.24 5.62
C ALA A 140 2.45 15.94 6.91
N ALA A 141 1.14 16.02 7.11
CA ALA A 141 0.55 16.58 8.33
C ALA A 141 0.94 15.74 9.57
N GLY A 142 0.82 14.41 9.50
CA GLY A 142 1.19 13.55 10.62
C GLY A 142 2.69 13.56 10.95
N ILE A 143 3.57 13.65 9.94
CA ILE A 143 5.01 13.87 10.16
C ILE A 143 5.26 15.24 10.79
N ALA A 144 4.60 16.31 10.33
CA ALA A 144 4.75 17.63 10.93
C ALA A 144 4.32 17.63 12.41
N VAL A 145 3.20 16.98 12.74
CA VAL A 145 2.77 16.79 14.13
C VAL A 145 3.78 15.94 14.91
N MET A 146 4.36 14.90 14.31
CA MET A 146 5.39 14.06 14.94
C MET A 146 6.67 14.84 15.26
N VAL A 147 7.07 15.79 14.41
CA VAL A 147 8.21 16.68 14.68
C VAL A 147 7.93 17.60 15.88
N ILE A 148 6.69 18.11 16.01
CA ILE A 148 6.29 18.99 17.12
C ILE A 148 6.08 18.20 18.42
N VAL A 149 5.46 17.02 18.32
CA VAL A 149 5.14 16.13 19.42
C VAL A 149 5.63 14.71 19.08
N PRO A 150 6.89 14.36 19.41
CA PRO A 150 7.49 13.08 19.06
C PRO A 150 6.90 11.91 19.86
N THR A 151 5.71 11.44 19.49
CA THR A 151 4.95 10.38 20.18
C THR A 151 4.72 9.15 19.29
N PRO A 152 4.83 7.92 19.83
CA PRO A 152 4.54 6.69 19.08
C PRO A 152 3.06 6.53 18.72
N VAL A 153 2.16 7.27 19.38
CA VAL A 153 0.71 7.25 19.09
C VAL A 153 0.42 7.63 17.64
N LEU A 154 1.29 8.41 16.98
CA LEU A 154 1.14 8.82 15.58
C LEU A 154 1.51 7.72 14.58
N ILE A 155 2.24 6.68 14.99
CA ILE A 155 2.69 5.61 14.09
C ILE A 155 1.50 4.86 13.51
N VAL A 156 0.55 4.46 14.36
CA VAL A 156 -0.65 3.71 13.95
C VAL A 156 -1.49 4.47 12.92
N PRO A 157 -1.92 5.73 13.13
CA PRO A 157 -2.71 6.45 12.14
C PRO A 157 -1.94 6.75 10.85
N LEU A 158 -0.64 7.06 10.92
CA LEU A 158 0.20 7.25 9.74
C LEU A 158 0.32 5.96 8.91
N ALA A 159 0.57 4.83 9.57
CA ALA A 159 0.64 3.53 8.94
C ALA A 159 -0.72 3.10 8.35
N ALA A 160 -1.82 3.36 9.06
CA ALA A 160 -3.17 3.10 8.59
C ALA A 160 -3.51 3.92 7.34
N ASN A 161 -3.15 5.20 7.30
CA ASN A 161 -3.31 6.05 6.12
C ASN A 161 -2.51 5.50 4.93
N ALA A 162 -1.23 5.21 5.16
CA ALA A 162 -0.32 4.73 4.12
C ALA A 162 -0.76 3.36 3.56
N ALA A 163 -1.19 2.45 4.44
CA ALA A 163 -1.74 1.16 4.06
C ALA A 163 -3.08 1.28 3.32
N GLY A 164 -3.98 2.14 3.80
CA GLY A 164 -5.26 2.43 3.17
C GLY A 164 -5.10 2.98 1.75
N SER A 165 -4.07 3.78 1.51
CA SER A 165 -3.74 4.32 0.19
C SER A 165 -3.11 3.32 -0.79
N ILE A 166 -2.89 2.05 -0.45
CA ILE A 166 -2.22 1.10 -1.38
C ILE A 166 -3.00 0.93 -2.68
N GLY A 167 -4.34 0.89 -2.62
CA GLY A 167 -5.19 0.88 -3.81
C GLY A 167 -4.99 2.12 -4.68
N ASP A 168 -4.94 3.30 -4.06
CA ASP A 168 -4.74 4.57 -4.76
C ASP A 168 -3.36 4.70 -5.37
N LEU A 169 -2.33 4.31 -4.63
CA LEU A 169 -0.94 4.29 -5.09
C LEU A 169 -0.76 3.32 -6.25
N TRP A 170 -1.40 2.15 -6.19
CA TRP A 170 -1.41 1.20 -7.30
C TRP A 170 -2.10 1.81 -8.52
N MET A 171 -3.29 2.39 -8.35
CA MET A 171 -4.02 3.01 -9.45
C MET A 171 -3.25 4.20 -10.05
N ALA A 172 -2.63 5.02 -9.22
CA ALA A 172 -1.77 6.12 -9.64
C ALA A 172 -0.55 5.60 -10.43
N ALA A 173 0.10 4.52 -9.97
CA ALA A 173 1.23 3.90 -10.67
C ALA A 173 0.82 3.30 -12.02
N VAL A 174 -0.40 2.74 -12.13
CA VAL A 174 -0.97 2.31 -13.41
C VAL A 174 -1.18 3.52 -14.33
N LEU A 175 -1.88 4.55 -13.87
CA LEU A 175 -2.16 5.76 -14.67
C LEU A 175 -0.89 6.46 -15.14
N TYR A 176 0.16 6.48 -14.31
CA TYR A 176 1.43 7.11 -14.64
C TYR A 176 2.17 6.44 -15.82
N GLN A 177 1.84 5.19 -16.13
CA GLN A 177 2.38 4.48 -17.32
C GLN A 177 1.79 5.01 -18.63
N TYR A 178 0.68 5.74 -18.59
CA TYR A 178 -0.01 6.27 -19.75
C TYR A 178 0.35 7.74 -20.02
N PRO A 179 0.31 8.17 -21.29
CA PRO A 179 0.48 9.58 -21.69
C PRO A 179 -0.46 10.56 -20.97
N ALA A 180 -0.10 11.85 -20.89
CA ALA A 180 -0.84 12.84 -20.10
C ALA A 180 -2.20 13.26 -20.70
N ASP A 181 -2.37 13.03 -22.00
CA ASP A 181 -3.54 13.35 -22.79
C ASP A 181 -4.66 12.31 -22.68
N VAL A 182 -4.41 11.17 -22.01
CA VAL A 182 -5.45 10.17 -21.76
C VAL A 182 -6.53 10.70 -20.81
N ARG A 183 -7.74 10.20 -21.01
CA ARG A 183 -8.90 10.45 -20.14
C ARG A 183 -9.24 9.20 -19.36
N VAL A 184 -9.72 9.39 -18.14
CA VAL A 184 -10.19 8.32 -17.27
C VAL A 184 -11.66 8.53 -16.98
N GLY A 185 -12.44 7.47 -17.03
CA GLY A 185 -13.87 7.47 -16.71
C GLY A 185 -14.37 6.06 -16.42
N ASP A 186 -15.68 5.89 -16.42
CA ASP A 186 -16.32 4.60 -16.15
C ASP A 186 -15.89 3.53 -17.16
N PRO A 187 -15.64 2.28 -16.74
CA PRO A 187 -15.33 1.19 -17.65
C PRO A 187 -16.54 0.84 -18.51
N PRO A 188 -16.37 0.21 -19.68
CA PRO A 188 -17.51 -0.25 -20.47
C PRO A 188 -18.23 -1.41 -19.78
N GLY A 189 -19.56 -1.40 -19.83
CA GLY A 189 -20.40 -2.41 -19.19
C GLY A 189 -20.77 -2.06 -17.75
N ASP A 190 -21.55 -2.92 -17.11
CA ASP A 190 -22.00 -2.74 -15.71
C ASP A 190 -20.99 -3.38 -14.73
N VAL A 191 -19.73 -2.96 -14.84
CA VAL A 191 -18.62 -3.47 -14.02
C VAL A 191 -18.01 -2.34 -13.20
N ARG A 192 -17.63 -2.62 -11.95
CA ARG A 192 -16.94 -1.65 -11.10
C ARG A 192 -15.48 -1.53 -11.49
N GLY A 193 -14.97 -0.31 -11.64
CA GLY A 193 -13.60 -0.07 -12.04
C GLY A 193 -13.40 1.25 -12.75
N PHE A 194 -12.40 1.32 -13.64
CA PHE A 194 -12.15 2.50 -14.49
C PHE A 194 -11.64 2.11 -15.87
N GLY A 195 -12.02 2.89 -16.87
CA GLY A 195 -11.53 2.82 -18.24
C GLY A 195 -10.55 3.95 -18.56
N ILE A 196 -9.45 3.62 -19.24
CA ILE A 196 -8.51 4.60 -19.80
C ILE A 196 -8.82 4.78 -21.29
N TYR A 197 -8.99 6.03 -21.72
CA TYR A 197 -9.39 6.39 -23.08
C TYR A 197 -8.33 7.29 -23.72
N GLY A 198 -7.89 6.94 -24.93
CA GLY A 198 -6.87 7.69 -25.67
C GLY A 198 -7.43 8.90 -26.41
N ALA A 199 -6.54 9.84 -26.75
CA ALA A 199 -6.80 10.83 -27.79
C ALA A 199 -6.86 10.12 -29.17
N ARG A 200 -7.69 10.63 -30.09
CA ARG A 200 -7.93 10.00 -31.40
C ARG A 200 -6.61 9.76 -32.16
N GLY A 201 -6.39 8.53 -32.62
CA GLY A 201 -5.42 8.21 -33.68
C GLY A 201 -3.95 8.13 -33.29
N GLN A 202 -3.57 8.23 -32.01
CA GLN A 202 -2.17 8.11 -31.60
C GLN A 202 -1.80 6.68 -31.16
N PRO A 203 -0.70 6.09 -31.68
CA PRO A 203 -0.14 4.86 -31.15
C PRO A 203 0.40 5.10 -29.74
N LEU A 204 0.08 4.19 -28.82
CA LEU A 204 0.46 4.33 -27.41
C LEU A 204 1.84 3.74 -27.16
N ASN A 205 2.76 4.59 -26.68
CA ASN A 205 3.98 4.11 -26.04
C ASN A 205 3.84 4.25 -24.53
N ARG A 206 3.90 3.14 -23.80
CA ARG A 206 4.09 3.18 -22.34
C ARG A 206 5.44 3.82 -22.05
N ARG A 207 5.57 4.49 -20.91
CA ARG A 207 6.84 5.08 -20.50
C ARG A 207 7.94 3.99 -20.44
N PRO A 208 9.10 4.20 -21.09
CA PRO A 208 10.19 3.24 -21.07
C PRO A 208 10.70 3.02 -19.64
N GLY A 209 11.14 1.82 -19.31
CA GLY A 209 11.70 1.47 -17.99
C GLY A 209 10.69 1.17 -16.89
N MET A 210 9.46 1.68 -16.96
CA MET A 210 8.44 1.43 -15.93
C MET A 210 8.10 -0.07 -15.73
N PRO A 211 8.04 -0.90 -16.80
CA PRO A 211 7.86 -2.34 -16.63
C PRO A 211 9.01 -3.03 -15.90
N LEU A 212 10.25 -2.54 -16.07
CA LEU A 212 11.42 -3.09 -15.37
C LEU A 212 11.38 -2.71 -13.89
N LEU A 213 11.09 -1.44 -13.59
CA LEU A 213 10.94 -0.98 -12.21
C LEU A 213 9.81 -1.74 -11.48
N ALA A 214 8.66 -1.94 -12.13
CA ALA A 214 7.56 -2.70 -11.56
C ALA A 214 7.97 -4.14 -11.21
N ARG A 215 8.70 -4.82 -12.10
CA ARG A 215 9.25 -6.17 -11.82
C ARG A 215 10.20 -6.13 -10.63
N PHE A 216 11.13 -5.18 -10.60
CA PHE A 216 12.09 -5.05 -9.51
C PHE A 216 11.40 -4.88 -8.16
N LEU A 217 10.44 -3.95 -8.08
CA LEU A 217 9.66 -3.71 -6.85
C LEU A 217 8.84 -4.94 -6.45
N SER A 218 8.16 -5.60 -7.41
CA SER A 218 7.41 -6.83 -7.11
C SER A 218 8.30 -7.94 -6.57
N GLY A 219 9.49 -8.13 -7.15
CA GLY A 219 10.45 -9.12 -6.68
C GLY A 219 10.95 -8.81 -5.27
N GLY A 220 11.30 -7.55 -4.99
CA GLY A 220 11.75 -7.14 -3.65
C GLY A 220 10.66 -7.30 -2.59
N VAL A 221 9.42 -6.87 -2.87
CA VAL A 221 8.27 -7.07 -1.97
C VAL A 221 7.99 -8.55 -1.75
N GLY A 222 8.04 -9.36 -2.81
CA GLY A 222 7.87 -10.82 -2.72
C GLY A 222 8.93 -11.46 -1.83
N THR A 223 10.19 -11.06 -1.95
CA THR A 223 11.28 -11.53 -1.08
C THR A 223 11.06 -11.15 0.37
N LEU A 224 10.68 -9.89 0.66
CA LEU A 224 10.36 -9.45 2.02
C LEU A 224 9.21 -10.25 2.63
N ALA A 225 8.13 -10.47 1.87
CA ALA A 225 6.98 -11.26 2.32
C ALA A 225 7.37 -12.71 2.66
N MET A 226 8.22 -13.33 1.83
CA MET A 226 8.72 -14.69 2.08
C MET A 226 9.60 -14.77 3.33
N ILE A 227 10.51 -13.80 3.53
CA ILE A 227 11.34 -13.71 4.74
C ILE A 227 10.46 -13.52 5.98
N GLY A 228 9.48 -12.62 5.91
CA GLY A 228 8.55 -12.38 7.02
C GLY A 228 7.71 -13.61 7.37
N LEU A 229 7.19 -14.32 6.37
CA LEU A 229 6.44 -15.57 6.58
C LEU A 229 7.32 -16.66 7.21
N TYR A 230 8.55 -16.80 6.73
CA TYR A 230 9.52 -17.74 7.29
C TYR A 230 9.87 -17.37 8.74
N ALA A 231 10.15 -16.10 9.03
CA ALA A 231 10.44 -15.61 10.37
C ALA A 231 9.27 -15.88 11.33
N LEU A 232 8.04 -15.58 10.91
CA LEU A 232 6.84 -15.87 11.69
C LEU A 232 6.69 -17.37 11.96
N GLY A 233 6.85 -18.21 10.95
CA GLY A 233 6.79 -19.67 11.10
C GLY A 233 7.86 -20.20 12.05
N ALA A 234 9.09 -19.69 11.95
CA ALA A 234 10.19 -20.04 12.85
C ALA A 234 9.90 -19.65 14.30
N VAL A 235 9.34 -18.45 14.52
CA VAL A 235 8.96 -17.99 15.87
C VAL A 235 7.85 -18.85 16.44
N LEU A 236 6.79 -19.13 15.67
CA LEU A 236 5.69 -19.98 16.12
C LEU A 236 6.17 -21.40 16.45
N LEU A 237 7.06 -21.96 15.63
CA LEU A 237 7.66 -23.27 15.90
C LEU A 237 8.53 -23.24 17.15
N SER A 238 9.40 -22.23 17.31
CA SER A 238 10.24 -22.07 18.49
C SER A 238 9.41 -21.90 19.77
N LEU A 239 8.27 -21.19 19.69
CA LEU A 239 7.33 -21.07 20.81
C LEU A 239 6.60 -22.37 21.13
N ALA A 240 6.33 -23.21 20.12
CA ALA A 240 5.59 -24.46 20.30
C ALA A 240 6.45 -25.58 20.91
N VAL A 241 7.74 -25.65 20.56
CA VAL A 241 8.61 -26.78 20.95
C VAL A 241 9.97 -26.39 21.54
N GLY A 242 10.28 -25.08 21.66
CA GLY A 242 11.58 -24.57 22.06
C GLY A 242 11.51 -23.42 23.08
N SER A 243 12.52 -22.53 23.07
CA SER A 243 12.58 -21.38 23.99
C SER A 243 11.70 -20.21 23.55
N GLY A 244 11.25 -20.20 22.29
CA GLY A 244 10.66 -19.03 21.65
C GLY A 244 11.69 -18.12 20.99
N ASP A 245 12.98 -18.33 21.21
CA ASP A 245 14.02 -17.48 20.61
C ASP A 245 14.29 -17.89 19.16
N VAL A 246 14.48 -16.90 18.30
CA VAL A 246 14.80 -17.08 16.88
C VAL A 246 15.78 -16.00 16.47
N VAL A 247 16.88 -16.38 15.83
CA VAL A 247 17.80 -15.46 15.18
C VAL A 247 17.97 -15.90 13.74
N LEU A 248 17.56 -15.03 12.82
CA LEU A 248 17.79 -15.15 11.39
C LEU A 248 18.89 -14.17 11.00
N GLY A 249 20.12 -14.65 11.00
CA GLY A 249 21.28 -13.80 10.79
C GLY A 249 22.47 -14.22 11.63
N ASP A 250 23.59 -13.55 11.38
CA ASP A 250 24.74 -13.50 12.26
C ASP A 250 25.04 -12.03 12.61
N PRO A 251 24.54 -11.56 13.77
CA PRO A 251 24.77 -10.21 14.26
C PRO A 251 26.26 -9.87 14.40
N ASP A 252 27.09 -10.85 14.79
CA ASP A 252 28.53 -10.66 15.02
C ASP A 252 29.27 -10.49 13.69
N ALA A 253 28.81 -11.18 12.64
CA ALA A 253 29.26 -10.97 11.27
C ALA A 253 28.61 -9.76 10.57
N GLY A 254 27.77 -8.99 11.26
CA GLY A 254 27.19 -7.74 10.76
C GLY A 254 26.00 -7.90 9.81
N TRP A 255 25.40 -9.10 9.70
CA TRP A 255 24.19 -9.33 8.92
C TRP A 255 23.09 -9.95 9.79
N LEU A 256 22.13 -9.12 10.20
CA LEU A 256 20.92 -9.57 10.87
C LEU A 256 19.74 -9.36 9.92
N LEU A 257 18.86 -10.35 9.76
CA LEU A 257 17.57 -10.14 9.08
C LEU A 257 16.46 -9.92 10.09
N PHE A 258 16.39 -10.82 11.09
CA PHE A 258 15.33 -10.82 12.08
C PHE A 258 15.82 -11.50 13.36
N ARG A 259 15.42 -10.99 14.50
CA ARG A 259 15.68 -11.59 15.81
C ARG A 259 14.44 -11.45 16.66
N HIS A 260 14.10 -12.53 17.35
CA HIS A 260 13.03 -12.59 18.32
C HIS A 260 13.60 -13.23 19.60
N TYR A 261 13.45 -12.54 20.72
CA TYR A 261 13.79 -13.07 22.04
C TYR A 261 12.60 -13.00 22.97
N ARG A 262 12.47 -14.00 23.84
CA ARG A 262 11.46 -14.02 24.90
C ARG A 262 12.11 -13.83 26.27
N LEU A 263 11.73 -12.75 26.94
CA LEU A 263 12.16 -12.48 28.31
C LEU A 263 11.44 -13.39 29.32
N PRO A 264 12.01 -13.60 30.52
CA PRO A 264 11.42 -14.47 31.54
C PRO A 264 10.02 -14.02 32.03
N ASP A 265 9.73 -12.73 31.96
CA ASP A 265 8.43 -12.14 32.29
C ASP A 265 7.36 -12.38 31.20
N GLY A 266 7.73 -13.01 30.08
CA GLY A 266 6.87 -13.29 28.95
C GLY A 266 6.87 -12.19 27.87
N THR A 267 7.62 -11.11 28.05
CA THR A 267 7.79 -10.04 27.06
C THR A 267 8.59 -10.56 25.86
N ALA A 268 8.09 -10.31 24.64
CA ALA A 268 8.81 -10.61 23.41
C ALA A 268 9.47 -9.35 22.85
N LEU A 269 10.72 -9.48 22.41
CA LEU A 269 11.52 -8.44 21.78
C LEU A 269 11.78 -8.84 20.33
N LEU A 270 11.42 -7.98 19.38
CA LEU A 270 11.66 -8.20 17.96
C LEU A 270 12.61 -7.12 17.43
N GLU A 271 13.66 -7.55 16.74
CA GLU A 271 14.64 -6.68 16.10
C GLU A 271 14.74 -7.06 14.62
N VAL A 272 14.77 -6.04 13.75
CA VAL A 272 14.86 -6.21 12.30
C VAL A 272 16.17 -5.56 11.84
N GLY A 273 16.98 -6.31 11.09
CA GLY A 273 18.24 -5.77 10.60
C GLY A 273 18.06 -5.11 9.23
N ASP A 274 17.81 -3.79 9.25
CA ASP A 274 17.44 -3.00 8.08
C ASP A 274 18.35 -3.20 6.88
N ARG A 275 19.67 -3.14 7.09
CA ARG A 275 20.67 -3.17 6.02
C ARG A 275 20.64 -4.48 5.26
N ALA A 276 20.66 -5.60 5.98
CA ALA A 276 20.64 -6.90 5.35
C ALA A 276 19.27 -7.17 4.70
N LEU A 277 18.18 -6.75 5.35
CA LEU A 277 16.83 -6.93 4.82
C LEU A 277 16.63 -6.14 3.51
N LEU A 278 17.07 -4.88 3.46
CA LEU A 278 17.06 -4.05 2.24
C LEU A 278 17.97 -4.63 1.15
N GLY A 279 19.15 -5.11 1.51
CA GLY A 279 20.09 -5.75 0.58
C GLY A 279 19.49 -7.01 -0.06
N VAL A 280 18.88 -7.88 0.74
CA VAL A 280 18.24 -9.11 0.25
C VAL A 280 17.00 -8.80 -0.58
N ALA A 281 16.19 -7.80 -0.19
CA ALA A 281 15.06 -7.34 -0.98
C ALA A 281 15.49 -6.79 -2.35
N ALA A 282 16.55 -5.98 -2.40
CA ALA A 282 17.10 -5.46 -3.65
C ALA A 282 17.63 -6.58 -4.55
N LEU A 283 18.33 -7.56 -3.98
CA LEU A 283 18.81 -8.74 -4.70
C LEU A 283 17.65 -9.57 -5.27
N GLY A 284 16.62 -9.82 -4.47
CA GLY A 284 15.40 -10.51 -4.90
C GLY A 284 14.70 -9.79 -6.03
N GLY A 285 14.59 -8.45 -5.95
CA GLY A 285 14.08 -7.61 -7.03
C GLY A 285 14.88 -7.73 -8.32
N ALA A 286 16.21 -7.72 -8.24
CA ALA A 286 17.09 -7.88 -9.39
C ALA A 286 16.95 -9.26 -10.05
N ILE A 287 16.98 -10.33 -9.25
CA ILE A 287 16.82 -11.71 -9.71
C ILE A 287 15.47 -11.90 -10.41
N TRP A 288 14.38 -11.46 -9.77
CA TRP A 288 13.04 -11.57 -10.35
C TRP A 288 12.93 -10.82 -11.67
N THR A 289 13.49 -9.61 -11.74
CA THR A 289 13.52 -8.83 -12.98
C THR A 289 14.25 -9.57 -14.10
N ALA A 290 15.40 -10.18 -13.80
CA ALA A 290 16.16 -10.97 -14.76
C ALA A 290 15.35 -12.18 -15.26
N ILE A 291 14.80 -12.98 -14.34
CA ILE A 291 14.01 -14.18 -14.66
C ILE A 291 12.84 -13.84 -15.59
N VAL A 292 12.00 -12.86 -15.20
CA VAL A 292 10.82 -12.48 -15.98
C VAL A 292 11.20 -11.90 -17.34
N THR A 293 12.31 -11.16 -17.42
CA THR A 293 12.77 -10.56 -18.67
C THR A 293 13.29 -11.63 -19.64
N VAL A 294 14.07 -12.60 -19.14
CA VAL A 294 14.57 -13.73 -19.94
C VAL A 294 13.41 -14.62 -20.39
N HIS A 295 12.47 -14.94 -19.51
CA HIS A 295 11.30 -15.76 -19.86
C HIS A 295 10.50 -15.15 -21.02
N ARG A 296 10.17 -13.86 -20.93
CA ARG A 296 9.44 -13.16 -22.00
C ARG A 296 10.21 -13.08 -23.31
N TRP A 297 11.54 -12.98 -23.23
CA TRP A 297 12.38 -13.01 -24.43
C TRP A 297 12.35 -14.37 -25.10
N LEU A 298 12.36 -15.47 -24.33
CA LEU A 298 12.22 -16.83 -24.85
C LEU A 298 10.85 -17.06 -25.49
N GLU A 299 9.76 -16.56 -24.90
CA GLU A 299 8.41 -16.67 -25.48
C GLU A 299 8.21 -15.85 -26.76
N SER A 300 9.06 -14.85 -26.99
CA SER A 300 8.99 -13.99 -28.19
C SER A 300 9.77 -14.54 -29.40
N LYS A 301 10.47 -15.66 -29.22
CA LYS A 301 11.20 -16.38 -30.27
C LYS A 301 10.42 -17.59 -30.74
#